data_AF-A0A0W8FEN8-F1
#
_entry.id   AF-A0A0W8FEN8-F1
#
_cell.length_a   1.000
_cell.length_b   1.000
_cell.length_c   1.000
_cell.angle_alpha   90.00
_cell.angle_beta   90.00
_cell.angle_gamma   90.00
#
_symmetry.space_group_name_H-M   'P 1'
#
loop_
_entity.id
_entity.type
_entity.pdbx_description
1 polymer ?
#
loop_
_entity_poly.entity_id
_entity_poly.type
_entity_poly.pdbx_seq_one_letter_code
_entity_poly.pdbx_strand_id
1 'polypeptide(L)'
;MDLAVITLIETDRMEKGDFIWTENYNLRLQPTGARKVTEEVNRWFNRTMQYQGKEYAWHYIMLLKAPGTGALSGRQEEETGFRVSGVCG
;
A
#
# COMPACT_ATOMS: atom_id res chain seq x y z
N MET A 1 2.00 1.64 1.39
CA MET A 1 1.93 1.12 2.78
C MET A 1 1.39 2.19 3.70
N ASP A 2 1.98 3.39 3.72
CA ASP A 2 1.57 4.49 4.60
C ASP A 2 0.09 4.83 4.50
N LEU A 3 -0.47 4.92 3.28
CA LEU A 3 -1.90 5.12 3.05
C LEU A 3 -2.77 4.07 3.77
N ALA A 4 -2.38 2.80 3.74
CA ALA A 4 -3.14 1.74 4.42
C ALA A 4 -3.10 1.90 5.94
N VAL A 5 -1.96 2.32 6.49
CA VAL A 5 -1.82 2.58 7.93
C VAL A 5 -2.64 3.80 8.34
N ILE A 6 -2.57 4.89 7.56
CA ILE A 6 -3.35 6.11 7.80
C ILE A 6 -4.84 5.80 7.77
N THR A 7 -5.32 5.07 6.76
CA THR A 7 -6.73 4.66 6.67
C THR A 7 -7.18 3.86 7.89
N LEU A 8 -6.33 2.96 8.42
CA LEU A 8 -6.66 2.19 9.63
C LEU A 8 -6.78 3.05 10.89
N ILE A 9 -5.98 4.13 10.98
CA ILE A 9 -6.02 5.08 12.10
C ILE A 9 -7.24 6.00 11.96
N GLU A 10 -7.48 6.56 10.78
CA GLU A 10 -8.61 7.47 10.51
C GLU A 10 -9.97 6.79 10.70
N THR A 11 -10.05 5.49 10.44
CA THR A 11 -11.29 4.71 10.59
C THR A 11 -11.45 4.06 11.98
N ASP A 12 -10.54 4.35 12.92
CA ASP A 12 -10.52 3.81 14.29
C ASP A 12 -10.67 2.28 14.35
N ARG A 13 -10.09 1.58 13.38
CA ARG A 13 -10.20 0.11 13.25
C ARG A 13 -9.19 -0.65 14.09
N MET A 14 -8.17 0.04 14.58
CA MET A 14 -7.09 -0.53 15.39
C MET A 14 -7.34 -0.26 16.86
N GLU A 15 -7.40 -1.32 17.66
CA GLU A 15 -7.67 -1.22 19.10
C GLU A 15 -6.38 -1.43 19.90
N LYS A 16 -6.35 -0.96 21.15
CA LYS A 16 -5.20 -1.20 22.05
C LYS A 16 -4.93 -2.70 22.25
N GLY A 17 -5.97 -3.53 22.19
CA GLY A 17 -5.87 -4.99 22.29
C GLY A 17 -5.16 -5.65 21.10
N ASP A 18 -5.00 -4.95 19.98
CA ASP A 18 -4.28 -5.46 18.80
C ASP A 18 -2.75 -5.35 18.93
N PHE A 19 -2.26 -4.80 20.04
CA PHE A 19 -0.85 -4.61 20.29
C PHE A 19 -0.41 -5.29 21.60
N ILE A 20 0.85 -5.74 21.63
CA ILE A 20 1.52 -6.26 22.82
C ILE A 20 2.70 -5.36 23.14
N TRP A 21 2.73 -4.91 24.39
CA TRP A 21 3.92 -4.33 24.99
C TRP A 21 4.82 -5.45 25.48
N THR A 22 6.03 -5.48 24.94
CA THR A 22 7.09 -6.33 25.48
C THR A 22 7.77 -5.65 26.67
N GLU A 23 8.43 -6.43 27.52
CA GLU A 23 9.19 -5.93 28.68
C GLU A 23 10.25 -4.90 28.30
N ASN A 24 10.80 -4.99 27.08
CA ASN A 24 11.78 -4.05 26.53
C ASN A 24 11.13 -2.78 25.95
N TYR A 25 9.88 -2.47 26.30
CA TYR A 25 9.10 -1.34 25.78
C TYR A 25 8.92 -1.30 24.26
N ASN A 26 9.18 -2.41 23.56
CA ASN A 26 8.84 -2.52 22.14
C ASN A 26 7.36 -2.87 21.98
N LEU A 27 6.71 -2.22 21.02
CA LEU A 27 5.35 -2.51 20.59
C LEU A 27 5.38 -3.57 19.49
N ARG A 28 4.59 -4.63 19.64
CA ARG A 28 4.43 -5.69 18.64
C ARG A 28 2.96 -5.83 18.26
N LEU A 29 2.69 -6.13 17.00
CA LEU A 29 1.34 -6.45 16.54
C LEU A 29 0.94 -7.85 17.01
N GLN A 30 -0.26 -7.96 17.57
CA GLN A 30 -0.92 -9.25 17.77
C GLN A 30 -1.37 -9.83 16.43
N PRO A 31 -1.65 -11.14 16.37
CA PRO A 31 -2.24 -11.75 15.17
C PRO A 31 -3.53 -11.05 14.71
N THR A 32 -4.33 -10.52 15.63
CA THR A 32 -5.55 -9.75 15.32
C THR A 32 -5.23 -8.45 14.58
N GLY A 33 -4.29 -7.65 15.09
CA GLY A 33 -3.81 -6.43 14.45
C GLY A 33 -3.11 -6.70 13.13
N ALA A 34 -2.26 -7.72 13.08
CA ALA A 34 -1.58 -8.13 11.85
C ALA A 34 -2.56 -8.52 10.75
N ARG A 35 -3.66 -9.21 11.11
CA ARG A 35 -4.73 -9.56 10.17
C ARG A 35 -5.44 -8.30 9.64
N LYS A 36 -5.82 -7.36 10.52
CA LYS A 36 -6.45 -6.09 10.11
C LYS A 36 -5.56 -5.30 9.13
N VAL A 37 -4.26 -5.20 9.43
CA VAL A 37 -3.27 -4.55 8.55
C VAL A 37 -3.17 -5.27 7.21
N THR A 38 -3.07 -6.60 7.21
CA THR A 38 -2.95 -7.40 5.98
C THR A 38 -4.19 -7.25 5.10
N GLU A 39 -5.38 -7.22 5.69
CA GLU A 39 -6.65 -7.01 4.97
C GLU A 39 -6.74 -5.62 4.32
N GLU A 40 -6.28 -4.56 5.00
CA GLU A 40 -6.25 -3.20 4.44
C GLU A 40 -5.20 -3.08 3.33
N VAL A 41 -4.01 -3.64 3.54
CA VAL A 41 -2.95 -3.68 2.54
C VAL A 41 -3.44 -4.39 1.27
N ASN A 42 -4.09 -5.56 1.43
CA ASN A 42 -4.66 -6.29 0.30
C ASN A 42 -5.74 -5.48 -0.44
N ARG A 43 -6.58 -4.72 0.27
CA ARG A 43 -7.55 -3.81 -0.36
C ARG A 43 -6.86 -2.72 -1.18
N TRP A 44 -5.78 -2.13 -0.68
CA TRP A 44 -5.00 -1.16 -1.44
C TRP A 44 -4.34 -1.76 -2.67
N PHE A 45 -3.80 -2.98 -2.59
CA PHE A 45 -3.18 -3.66 -3.74
C PHE A 45 -4.18 -3.98 -4.86
N ASN A 46 -5.43 -4.29 -4.51
CA ASN A 46 -6.49 -4.59 -5.47
C ASN A 46 -7.22 -3.34 -5.98
N ARG A 47 -6.98 -2.17 -5.38
CA ARG A 47 -7.54 -0.91 -5.86
C ARG A 47 -6.94 -0.59 -7.24
N THR A 48 -7.80 -0.14 -8.15
CA THR A 48 -7.39 0.30 -9.47
C THR A 48 -7.05 1.78 -9.48
N MET A 49 -6.07 2.15 -10.30
CA MET A 49 -5.66 3.52 -10.55
C MET A 49 -5.33 3.72 -12.02
N GLN A 50 -5.44 4.96 -12.49
CA GLN A 50 -5.05 5.28 -13.86
C GLN A 50 -3.53 5.44 -13.95
N TYR A 51 -2.91 4.65 -14.82
CA TYR A 51 -1.51 4.75 -15.17
C TYR A 51 -1.38 4.74 -16.70
N GLN A 52 -0.76 5.78 -17.27
CA GLN A 52 -0.63 5.98 -18.72
C GLN A 52 -1.98 5.89 -19.49
N GLY A 53 -3.05 6.42 -18.90
CA GLY A 53 -4.38 6.46 -19.52
C GLY A 53 -5.14 5.13 -19.52
N LYS A 54 -4.62 4.09 -18.85
CA LYS A 54 -5.31 2.82 -18.64
C LYS A 54 -5.46 2.55 -17.15
N GLU A 55 -6.51 1.85 -16.79
CA GLU A 55 -6.78 1.47 -15.41
C GLU A 55 -6.05 0.17 -15.07
N TYR A 56 -5.22 0.21 -14.03
CA TYR A 56 -4.45 -0.93 -13.56
C TYR A 56 -4.53 -1.03 -12.04
N ALA A 57 -4.52 -2.26 -11.52
CA ALA A 57 -4.38 -2.49 -10.09
C ALA A 57 -2.98 -2.09 -9.61
N TRP A 58 -2.87 -1.63 -8.36
CA TRP A 58 -1.59 -1.21 -7.76
C TRP A 58 -0.50 -2.27 -7.85
N HIS A 59 -0.82 -3.54 -7.62
CA HIS A 59 0.16 -4.63 -7.73
C HIS A 59 0.78 -4.73 -9.14
N TYR A 60 -0.03 -4.52 -10.18
CA TYR A 60 0.44 -4.58 -11.55
C TYR A 60 1.40 -3.44 -11.89
N ILE A 61 1.12 -2.24 -11.40
CA ILE A 61 1.96 -1.06 -11.64
C ILE A 61 3.32 -1.20 -10.94
N MET A 62 3.36 -1.79 -9.75
CA MET A 62 4.62 -2.12 -9.08
C MET A 62 5.46 -3.09 -9.92
N LEU A 63 4.83 -4.11 -10.50
CA LEU A 63 5.51 -5.05 -11.39
C LEU A 63 6.03 -4.36 -12.67
N LEU A 64 5.24 -3.46 -13.26
CA LEU A 64 5.65 -2.68 -14.44
C LEU A 64 6.85 -1.78 -14.15
N LYS A 65 6.92 -1.21 -12.94
CA LYS A 65 8.03 -0.34 -12.51
C LYS A 65 9.20 -1.12 -11.90
N ALA A 66 9.09 -2.42 -11.69
CA ALA A 66 10.16 -3.22 -11.11
C ALA A 66 11.38 -3.25 -12.06
N PRO A 67 12.60 -3.02 -11.53
CA PRO A 67 13.81 -3.08 -12.33
C PRO A 67 14.01 -4.51 -12.84
N GLY A 68 13.99 -4.69 -14.16
CA GLY A 68 14.06 -5.99 -14.83
C GLY A 68 12.87 -6.29 -15.74
N THR A 69 11.70 -5.68 -15.53
CA THR A 69 10.51 -5.84 -16.40
C THR A 69 10.50 -4.87 -17.60
N GLY A 70 11.50 -3.99 -17.69
CA GLY A 70 11.58 -2.87 -18.64
C GLY A 70 11.52 -3.24 -20.12
N ALA A 71 11.75 -4.50 -20.49
CA ALA A 71 11.63 -4.96 -21.88
C ALA A 71 10.18 -5.01 -22.41
N LEU A 72 9.17 -5.07 -21.54
CA LEU A 72 7.76 -5.09 -21.93
C LEU A 72 7.09 -3.70 -21.90
N SER A 73 7.75 -2.70 -21.33
CA SER A 73 7.26 -1.33 -21.20
C SER A 73 8.03 -0.41 -22.15
N GLY A 74 7.89 -0.65 -23.46
CA GLY A 74 8.52 0.20 -24.47
C GLY A 74 8.15 1.68 -24.28
N ARG A 75 9.19 2.50 -24.12
CA ARG A 75 9.20 3.98 -24.24
C ARG A 75 8.19 4.76 -23.37
N GLN A 76 8.59 5.05 -22.14
CA GLN A 76 8.55 6.43 -21.61
C GLN A 76 9.51 6.53 -20.43
N GLU A 77 10.77 6.81 -20.77
CA GLU A 77 11.77 7.33 -19.86
C GLU A 77 11.60 8.85 -19.89
N GLU A 78 10.78 9.38 -18.98
CA GLU A 78 10.89 10.79 -18.61
C GLU A 78 10.46 10.92 -17.14
N GLU A 79 11.45 11.32 -16.34
CA GLU A 79 11.43 11.79 -14.95
C GLU A 79 10.05 11.76 -14.25
N THR A 80 9.64 10.58 -13.79
CA THR A 80 8.44 10.49 -12.95
C THR A 80 8.73 9.60 -11.76
N GLY A 81 9.06 10.26 -10.64
CA GLY A 81 8.73 9.72 -9.33
C GLY A 81 7.26 9.27 -9.33
N PHE A 82 6.92 8.32 -8.47
CA PHE A 82 5.58 7.74 -8.42
C PHE A 82 4.54 8.83 -8.11
N ARG A 83 3.96 9.44 -9.15
CA ARG A 83 2.96 10.51 -8.98
C ARG A 83 1.63 9.84 -8.67
N VAL A 84 1.31 9.76 -7.39
CA VAL A 84 0.00 9.29 -6.94
C VAL A 84 -1.03 10.37 -7.28
N SER A 85 -1.60 10.29 -8.47
CA SER A 85 -2.72 11.15 -8.88
C SER A 85 -3.99 10.62 -8.23
N GLY A 86 -4.51 11.33 -7.22
CA GLY A 86 -5.86 11.13 -6.70
C GLY A 86 -5.93 10.39 -5.36
N VAL A 87 -5.67 11.11 -4.27
CA VAL A 87 -6.20 10.80 -2.94
C VAL A 87 -6.58 12.12 -2.25
N CYS A 88 -7.57 12.81 -2.80
CA CYS A 88 -8.32 13.89 -2.13
C CYS A 88 -9.75 13.78 -2.65
N GLY A 89 -10.65 13.29 -1.81
CA GLY A 89 -12.06 13.08 -2.08
C GLY A 89 -12.72 12.58 -0.82
#